data_AF-A0A535CWR8-F1
#
_entry.id   AF-A0A535CWR8-F1
#
_cell.length_a   1.000
_cell.length_b   1.000
_cell.length_c   1.000
_cell.angle_alpha   90.00
_cell.angle_beta   90.00
_cell.angle_gamma   90.00
#
_symmetry.space_group_name_H-M   'P 1'
#
loop_
_entity.id
_entity.type
_entity.pdbx_description
1 polymer ?
#
loop_
_entity_poly.entity_id
_entity_poly.type
_entity_poly.pdbx_seq_one_letter_code
_entity_poly.pdbx_strand_id
1 'polypeptide(L)'
;MLRKLSAIEIAEGALLADIAVVFQLLFIYLPVGGAFFSLLIPPLFTILVLRRGFYAAIMGVCVAIFIVGVITGFHSVLLTLLECGSGIFLGVTMRLRLHYIPLILIGTTGSAFFLSSTTLLTILLLGQPFLDTLLQGIRDGYVGAFSVLGFITPQLGLGNWWHSVYPVARHLADLSLNYWLVLLYVGNWIFACPVVIIVYYITTFLSNGSYV
;
A
#
# COMPACT_ATOMS: atom_id res chain seq x y z
N MET A 1 -17.02 -5.09 28.33
CA MET A 1 -18.21 -4.22 28.38
C MET A 1 -18.63 -3.91 26.94
N LEU A 2 -19.83 -4.33 26.52
CA LEU A 2 -20.36 -3.99 25.19
C LEU A 2 -20.78 -2.51 25.21
N ARG A 3 -20.07 -1.67 24.46
CA ARG A 3 -20.43 -0.24 24.30
C ARG A 3 -21.78 -0.17 23.58
N LYS A 4 -22.73 0.60 24.14
CA LYS A 4 -23.96 0.94 23.42
C LYS A 4 -23.59 1.87 22.26
N LEU A 5 -23.64 1.37 21.03
CA LEU A 5 -23.50 2.22 19.84
C LEU A 5 -24.78 3.02 19.63
N SER A 6 -24.63 4.30 19.32
CA SER A 6 -25.76 5.11 18.86
C SER A 6 -26.08 4.74 17.41
N ALA A 7 -27.37 4.74 17.05
CA ALA A 7 -27.84 4.43 15.70
C ALA A 7 -27.15 5.31 14.63
N ILE A 8 -26.82 6.56 14.98
CA ILE A 8 -26.08 7.49 14.12
C ILE A 8 -24.64 7.03 13.87
N GLU A 9 -23.96 6.46 14.88
CA GLU A 9 -22.59 5.96 14.72
C GLU A 9 -22.55 4.77 13.75
N ILE A 10 -23.57 3.92 13.79
CA ILE A 10 -23.73 2.78 12.88
C ILE A 10 -24.04 3.27 11.47
N ALA A 11 -24.94 4.24 11.32
CA ALA A 11 -25.31 4.79 10.01
C ALA A 11 -24.13 5.47 9.30
N GLU A 12 -23.36 6.32 10.00
CA GLU A 12 -22.17 6.95 9.40
C GLU A 12 -21.04 5.95 9.13
N GLY A 13 -20.87 4.95 10.01
CA GLY A 13 -19.90 3.88 9.80
C GLY A 13 -20.21 3.05 8.57
N ALA A 14 -21.49 2.69 8.38
CA ALA A 14 -21.95 1.98 7.18
C ALA A 14 -21.77 2.84 5.92
N LEU A 15 -22.18 4.11 5.96
CA LEU A 15 -22.08 5.00 4.81
C LEU A 15 -20.63 5.20 4.34
N LEU A 16 -19.69 5.45 5.26
CA LEU A 16 -18.28 5.61 4.89
C LEU A 16 -17.64 4.29 4.42
N ALA A 17 -18.04 3.16 5.00
CA ALA A 17 -17.59 1.85 4.55
C ALA A 17 -18.08 1.53 3.13
N ASP A 18 -19.34 1.83 2.82
CA ASP A 18 -19.90 1.62 1.48
C ASP A 18 -19.20 2.48 0.43
N ILE A 19 -18.90 3.76 0.73
CA ILE A 19 -18.12 4.62 -0.18
C ILE A 19 -16.73 4.03 -0.41
N ALA A 20 -16.06 3.54 0.63
CA ALA A 20 -14.76 2.91 0.49
C ALA A 20 -14.81 1.63 -0.37
N VAL A 21 -15.85 0.81 -0.23
CA VAL A 21 -16.08 -0.35 -1.10
C VAL A 21 -16.29 0.08 -2.54
N VAL A 22 -17.08 1.11 -2.80
CA VAL A 22 -17.29 1.64 -4.16
C VAL A 22 -15.98 2.14 -4.77
N PHE A 23 -15.15 2.87 -4.00
CA PHE A 23 -13.83 3.31 -4.46
C PHE A 23 -12.89 2.14 -4.73
N GLN A 24 -12.97 1.06 -3.94
CA GLN A 24 -12.20 -0.14 -4.18
C GLN A 24 -12.62 -0.85 -5.47
N LEU A 25 -13.93 -0.95 -5.72
CA LEU A 25 -14.44 -1.52 -6.97
C LEU A 25 -14.04 -0.65 -8.17
N LEU A 26 -14.08 0.68 -8.04
CA LEU A 26 -13.59 1.59 -9.09
C LEU A 26 -12.09 1.37 -9.33
N PHE A 27 -11.27 1.19 -8.30
CA PHE A 27 -9.85 0.88 -8.49
C PHE A 27 -9.65 -0.41 -9.29
N ILE A 28 -10.42 -1.46 -8.99
CA ILE A 28 -10.27 -2.78 -9.61
C ILE A 28 -10.78 -2.82 -11.04
N TYR A 29 -11.91 -2.16 -11.32
CA TYR A 29 -12.58 -2.25 -12.62
C TYR A 29 -12.22 -1.13 -13.59
N LEU A 30 -11.57 -0.05 -13.15
CA LEU A 30 -11.32 1.13 -13.98
C LEU A 30 -9.84 1.17 -14.42
N PRO A 31 -9.54 1.00 -15.72
CA PRO A 31 -8.17 0.78 -16.21
C PRO A 31 -7.29 2.03 -16.15
N VAL A 32 -7.87 3.23 -16.15
CA VAL A 32 -7.14 4.51 -16.12
C VAL A 32 -7.66 5.39 -15.01
N GLY A 33 -6.82 5.69 -14.02
CA GLY A 33 -7.18 6.57 -12.89
C GLY A 33 -7.72 5.85 -11.65
N GLY A 34 -7.82 4.51 -11.67
CA GLY A 34 -8.19 3.72 -10.48
C GLY A 34 -7.34 4.05 -9.25
N ALA A 35 -6.03 4.26 -9.43
CA ALA A 35 -5.09 4.56 -8.34
C ALA A 35 -5.48 5.82 -7.53
N PHE A 36 -6.17 6.77 -8.15
CA PHE A 36 -6.69 7.94 -7.45
C PHE A 36 -7.76 7.56 -6.41
N PHE A 37 -8.65 6.62 -6.74
CA PHE A 37 -9.69 6.15 -5.81
C PHE A 37 -9.10 5.34 -4.65
N SER A 38 -8.07 4.52 -4.91
CA SER A 38 -7.33 3.82 -3.85
C SER A 38 -6.72 4.79 -2.83
N LEU A 39 -6.18 5.93 -3.28
CA LEU A 39 -5.65 6.98 -2.39
C LEU A 39 -6.71 7.68 -1.52
N LEU A 40 -7.99 7.61 -1.89
CA LEU A 40 -9.09 8.20 -1.14
C LEU A 40 -9.65 7.27 -0.06
N ILE A 41 -9.38 5.96 -0.13
CA ILE A 41 -9.88 4.98 0.84
C ILE A 41 -9.31 5.22 2.26
N PRO A 42 -7.99 5.38 2.46
CA PRO A 42 -7.44 5.60 3.79
C PRO A 42 -8.01 6.85 4.50
N PRO A 43 -8.13 8.03 3.84
CA PRO A 43 -8.77 9.20 4.43
C PRO A 43 -10.19 8.97 4.94
N LEU A 44 -11.02 8.18 4.24
CA LEU A 44 -12.40 7.88 4.69
C LEU A 44 -12.41 7.16 6.04
N PHE A 45 -11.55 6.13 6.17
CA PHE A 45 -11.39 5.41 7.44
C PHE A 45 -10.75 6.26 8.53
N THR A 46 -9.84 7.18 8.17
CA THR A 46 -9.30 8.15 9.12
C THR A 46 -10.39 9.07 9.68
N ILE A 47 -11.24 9.63 8.82
CA ILE A 47 -12.36 10.48 9.23
C ILE A 47 -13.33 9.71 10.13
N LEU A 48 -13.62 8.45 9.78
CA LEU A 48 -14.46 7.57 10.61
C LEU A 48 -13.88 7.37 12.02
N VAL A 49 -12.57 7.11 12.13
CA VAL A 49 -11.89 6.99 13.43
C VAL A 49 -11.92 8.30 14.21
N LEU A 50 -11.71 9.44 13.56
CA LEU A 50 -11.69 10.74 14.21
C LEU A 50 -13.09 11.16 14.72
N ARG A 51 -14.15 10.89 13.95
CA ARG A 51 -15.52 11.31 14.29
C ARG A 51 -16.24 10.36 15.24
N ARG A 52 -16.07 9.05 15.08
CA ARG A 52 -16.90 8.02 15.78
C ARG A 52 -16.07 7.05 16.63
N GLY A 53 -14.76 7.01 16.41
CA GLY A 53 -13.82 6.21 17.17
C GLY A 53 -13.45 4.88 16.52
N PHE A 54 -12.52 4.18 17.16
CA PHE A 54 -11.88 2.97 16.63
C PHE A 54 -12.84 1.79 16.43
N TYR A 55 -13.84 1.63 17.30
CA TYR A 55 -14.77 0.48 17.22
C TYR A 55 -15.66 0.54 15.98
N ALA A 56 -16.19 1.72 15.63
CA ALA A 56 -16.98 1.90 14.42
C ALA A 56 -16.14 1.66 13.16
N ALA A 57 -14.87 2.08 13.17
CA ALA A 57 -13.95 1.83 12.08
C ALA A 57 -13.67 0.34 11.86
N ILE A 58 -13.42 -0.44 12.92
CA ILE A 58 -13.24 -1.90 12.78
C ILE A 58 -14.47 -2.56 12.18
N MET A 59 -15.68 -2.20 12.64
CA MET A 59 -16.91 -2.75 12.09
C MET A 59 -17.04 -2.44 10.59
N GLY A 60 -16.72 -1.20 10.19
CA GLY A 60 -16.69 -0.80 8.78
C GLY A 60 -15.66 -1.58 7.97
N VAL A 61 -14.48 -1.86 8.51
CA VAL A 61 -13.44 -2.66 7.85
C VAL A 61 -13.89 -4.10 7.67
N CYS A 62 -14.52 -4.72 8.68
CA CYS A 62 -15.07 -6.07 8.55
C CYS A 62 -16.09 -6.15 7.41
N VAL A 63 -16.99 -5.17 7.31
CA VAL A 63 -17.99 -5.10 6.24
C VAL A 63 -17.33 -4.87 4.88
N ALA A 64 -16.40 -3.93 4.78
CA ALA A 64 -15.71 -3.62 3.53
C ALA A 64 -14.92 -4.82 3.00
N ILE A 65 -14.17 -5.49 3.87
CA ILE A 65 -13.41 -6.71 3.52
C ILE A 65 -14.35 -7.84 3.11
N PHE A 66 -15.47 -8.01 3.82
CA PHE A 66 -16.44 -9.05 3.47
C PHE A 66 -17.02 -8.81 2.07
N ILE A 67 -17.48 -7.59 1.78
CA ILE A 67 -18.09 -7.26 0.48
C ILE A 67 -17.05 -7.36 -0.65
N VAL A 68 -15.87 -6.77 -0.48
CA VAL A 68 -14.79 -6.83 -1.47
C VAL A 68 -14.33 -8.26 -1.68
N GLY A 69 -14.20 -9.06 -0.61
CA GLY A 69 -13.81 -10.46 -0.69
C GLY A 69 -14.81 -11.32 -1.44
N VAL A 70 -16.11 -11.09 -1.23
CA VAL A 70 -17.18 -11.80 -1.97
C VAL A 70 -17.18 -11.43 -3.45
N ILE A 71 -16.97 -10.15 -3.79
CA ILE A 71 -17.08 -9.68 -5.18
C ILE A 71 -15.81 -9.96 -6.01
N THR A 72 -14.63 -9.75 -5.42
CA THR A 72 -13.35 -9.71 -6.15
C THR A 72 -12.39 -10.84 -5.78
N GLY A 73 -12.68 -11.57 -4.70
CA GLY A 73 -11.88 -12.68 -4.22
C GLY A 73 -10.81 -12.32 -3.19
N PHE A 74 -10.06 -13.34 -2.75
CA PHE A 74 -9.14 -13.26 -1.61
C PHE A 74 -7.93 -12.34 -1.84
N HIS A 75 -7.44 -12.23 -3.07
CA HIS A 75 -6.27 -11.41 -3.37
C HIS A 75 -6.52 -9.93 -3.04
N SER A 76 -7.66 -9.39 -3.45
CA SER A 76 -8.03 -7.99 -3.22
C SER A 76 -8.32 -7.68 -1.74
N VAL A 77 -8.74 -8.68 -0.95
CA VAL A 77 -8.98 -8.52 0.49
C VAL A 77 -7.73 -8.02 1.21
N LEU A 78 -6.55 -8.53 0.84
CA LEU A 78 -5.29 -8.14 1.48
C LEU A 78 -4.95 -6.68 1.20
N LEU A 79 -5.15 -6.23 -0.04
CA LEU A 79 -4.93 -4.84 -0.43
C LEU A 79 -5.92 -3.90 0.28
N THR A 80 -7.20 -4.26 0.31
CA THR A 80 -8.23 -3.48 1.01
C THR A 80 -7.96 -3.44 2.53
N LEU A 81 -7.49 -4.53 3.12
CA LEU A 81 -7.11 -4.56 4.54
C LEU A 81 -5.94 -3.60 4.81
N LEU A 82 -4.96 -3.52 3.91
CA LEU A 82 -3.85 -2.57 4.03
C LEU A 82 -4.33 -1.12 3.92
N GLU A 83 -5.17 -0.79 2.94
CA GLU A 83 -5.68 0.57 2.73
C GLU A 83 -6.55 1.02 3.92
N CYS A 84 -7.53 0.20 4.31
CA CYS A 84 -8.37 0.43 5.47
C CYS A 84 -7.54 0.52 6.77
N GLY A 85 -6.60 -0.40 6.96
CA GLY A 85 -5.71 -0.43 8.11
C GLY A 85 -4.83 0.81 8.21
N SER A 86 -4.31 1.28 7.06
CA SER A 86 -3.53 2.52 7.00
C SER A 86 -4.37 3.74 7.39
N GLY A 87 -5.63 3.80 6.95
CA GLY A 87 -6.57 4.87 7.33
C GLY A 87 -6.90 4.86 8.82
N ILE A 88 -7.10 3.67 9.40
CA ILE A 88 -7.32 3.53 10.84
C ILE A 88 -6.09 3.95 11.63
N PHE A 89 -4.91 3.47 11.23
CA PHE A 89 -3.64 3.81 11.87
C PHE A 89 -3.40 5.33 11.86
N LEU A 90 -3.65 5.97 10.72
CA LEU A 90 -3.57 7.42 10.58
C LEU A 90 -4.56 8.15 11.51
N GLY A 91 -5.81 7.69 11.58
CA GLY A 91 -6.82 8.29 12.46
C GLY A 91 -6.50 8.15 13.95
N VAL A 92 -5.94 7.01 14.37
CA VAL A 92 -5.51 6.81 15.76
C VAL A 92 -4.31 7.71 16.09
N THR A 93 -3.32 7.79 15.20
CA THR A 93 -2.12 8.62 15.41
C THR A 93 -2.43 10.11 15.43
N MET A 94 -3.36 10.58 14.59
CA MET A 94 -3.87 11.95 14.62
C MET A 94 -4.62 12.26 15.93
N ARG A 95 -5.42 11.31 16.44
CA ARG A 95 -6.11 11.45 17.73
C ARG A 95 -5.13 11.55 18.91
N LEU A 96 -3.99 10.87 18.81
CA LEU A 96 -2.90 10.90 19.80
C LEU A 96 -1.95 12.09 19.63
N ARG A 97 -2.19 13.00 18.67
CA ARG A 97 -1.36 14.18 18.36
C ARG A 97 0.14 13.88 18.23
N LEU A 98 0.49 12.76 17.61
CA LEU A 98 1.88 12.39 17.40
C LEU A 98 2.55 13.32 16.37
N HIS A 99 3.85 13.55 16.54
CA HIS A 99 4.66 14.30 15.60
C HIS A 99 4.73 13.59 14.24
N TYR A 100 4.90 14.33 13.14
CA TYR A 100 4.80 13.79 11.78
C TYR A 100 5.89 12.76 11.43
N ILE A 101 7.10 12.92 11.97
CA ILE A 101 8.25 12.03 11.70
C ILE A 101 7.99 10.58 12.17
N PRO A 102 7.66 10.32 13.45
CA PRO A 102 7.39 8.94 13.90
C PRO A 102 6.15 8.34 13.22
N LEU A 103 5.17 9.15 12.84
CA LEU A 103 3.98 8.67 12.13
C LEU A 103 4.36 8.10 10.75
N ILE A 104 5.16 8.83 9.97
CA ILE A 104 5.60 8.37 8.65
C ILE A 104 6.46 7.12 8.81
N LEU A 105 7.42 7.10 9.75
CA LEU A 105 8.29 5.94 9.95
C LEU A 105 7.52 4.69 10.40
N ILE A 106 6.60 4.80 11.35
CA ILE A 106 5.82 3.64 11.82
C ILE A 106 4.83 3.20 10.73
N GLY A 107 4.24 4.13 9.98
CA GLY A 107 3.34 3.83 8.86
C GLY A 107 4.05 3.11 7.71
N THR A 108 5.23 3.59 7.30
CA THR A 108 6.02 2.97 6.23
C THR A 108 6.59 1.61 6.64
N THR A 109 7.08 1.49 7.87
CA THR A 109 7.57 0.19 8.38
C THR A 109 6.43 -0.81 8.56
N GLY A 110 5.28 -0.39 9.07
CA GLY A 110 4.10 -1.25 9.24
C GLY A 110 3.52 -1.73 7.91
N SER A 111 3.41 -0.85 6.91
CA SER A 111 2.95 -1.22 5.57
C SER A 111 3.95 -2.12 4.84
N ALA A 112 5.24 -1.82 4.90
CA ALA A 112 6.29 -2.68 4.34
C ALA A 112 6.31 -4.06 4.99
N PHE A 113 6.12 -4.13 6.31
CA PHE A 113 6.02 -5.39 7.04
C PHE A 113 4.77 -6.18 6.63
N PHE A 114 3.61 -5.54 6.51
CA PHE A 114 2.38 -6.21 6.10
C PHE A 114 2.46 -6.75 4.66
N LEU A 115 2.97 -5.95 3.71
CA LEU A 115 3.20 -6.39 2.33
C LEU A 115 4.20 -7.54 2.26
N SER A 116 5.31 -7.44 2.99
CA SER A 116 6.33 -8.50 3.00
C SER A 116 5.79 -9.77 3.67
N SER A 117 5.06 -9.65 4.77
CA SER A 117 4.42 -10.79 5.45
C SER A 117 3.37 -11.48 4.58
N THR A 118 2.54 -10.72 3.87
CA THR A 118 1.54 -11.30 2.95
C THR A 118 2.20 -11.99 1.76
N THR A 119 3.28 -11.44 1.20
CA THR A 119 4.05 -12.14 0.15
C THR A 119 4.66 -13.45 0.67
N LEU A 120 5.23 -13.45 1.88
CA LEU A 120 5.76 -14.66 2.53
C LEU A 120 4.68 -15.72 2.79
N LEU A 121 3.51 -15.30 3.28
CA LEU A 121 2.38 -16.19 3.51
C LEU A 121 1.88 -16.80 2.19
N THR A 122 1.86 -16.00 1.12
CA THR A 122 1.51 -16.45 -0.23
C THR A 122 2.52 -17.47 -0.75
N ILE A 123 3.82 -17.24 -0.54
CA ILE A 123 4.89 -18.21 -0.86
C ILE A 123 4.69 -19.51 -0.07
N LEU A 124 4.33 -19.43 1.21
CA LEU A 124 4.10 -20.60 2.05
C LEU A 124 2.89 -21.42 1.58
N LEU A 125 1.82 -20.76 1.10
CA LEU A 125 0.59 -21.41 0.64
C LEU A 125 0.69 -21.98 -0.77
N LEU A 126 1.29 -21.25 -1.72
CA LEU A 126 1.41 -21.68 -3.13
C LEU A 126 2.71 -22.45 -3.43
N GLY A 127 3.71 -22.37 -2.54
CA GLY A 127 4.97 -23.09 -2.65
C GLY A 127 5.94 -22.52 -3.69
N GLN A 128 6.83 -23.38 -4.19
CA GLN A 128 7.87 -23.07 -5.16
C GLN A 128 7.40 -22.38 -6.46
N PRO A 129 6.24 -22.73 -7.09
CA PRO A 129 5.88 -22.08 -8.36
C PRO A 129 5.65 -20.56 -8.24
N PHE A 130 5.16 -20.10 -7.08
CA PHE A 130 4.99 -18.67 -6.84
C PHE A 130 6.33 -17.97 -6.63
N LEU A 131 7.28 -18.62 -5.95
CA LEU A 131 8.63 -18.11 -5.74
C LEU A 131 9.36 -17.93 -7.08
N ASP A 132 9.26 -18.91 -7.98
CA ASP A 132 9.89 -18.83 -9.31
C ASP A 132 9.29 -17.68 -10.13
N THR A 133 7.97 -17.51 -10.09
CA THR A 133 7.28 -16.41 -10.77
C THR A 133 7.72 -15.04 -10.24
N LEU A 134 7.89 -14.92 -8.92
CA LEU A 134 8.36 -13.69 -8.27
C LEU A 134 9.80 -13.37 -8.68
N LEU A 135 10.71 -14.35 -8.58
CA LEU A 135 12.12 -14.18 -8.98
C LEU A 135 12.25 -13.86 -10.48
N GLN A 136 11.42 -14.47 -11.32
CA GLN A 136 11.38 -14.17 -12.75
C GLN A 136 10.88 -12.74 -13.00
N GLY A 137 9.87 -12.27 -12.27
CA GLY A 137 9.43 -10.88 -12.32
C GLY A 137 10.52 -9.87 -11.92
N ILE A 138 11.30 -10.17 -10.87
CA ILE A 138 12.47 -9.35 -10.50
C ILE A 138 13.50 -9.35 -11.64
N ARG A 139 13.74 -10.53 -12.24
CA ARG A 139 14.68 -10.69 -13.36
C ARG A 139 14.29 -9.88 -14.57
N ASP A 140 13.04 -9.97 -14.99
CA ASP A 140 12.52 -9.22 -16.12
C ASP A 140 12.56 -7.70 -15.83
N GLY A 141 12.32 -7.31 -14.58
CA GLY A 141 12.43 -5.92 -14.12
C GLY A 141 13.84 -5.33 -14.32
N TYR A 142 14.88 -5.99 -13.82
CA TYR A 142 16.25 -5.46 -13.98
C TYR A 142 16.76 -5.58 -15.42
N VAL A 143 16.38 -6.63 -16.17
CA VAL A 143 16.72 -6.75 -17.60
C VAL A 143 16.07 -5.62 -18.39
N GLY A 144 14.81 -5.30 -18.10
CA GLY A 144 14.09 -4.15 -18.66
C GLY A 144 14.81 -2.84 -18.33
N ALA A 145 15.15 -2.60 -17.07
CA ALA A 145 15.89 -1.41 -16.66
C ALA A 145 17.25 -1.28 -17.38
N PHE A 146 18.01 -2.38 -17.50
CA PHE A 146 19.28 -2.39 -18.23
C PHE A 146 19.11 -2.18 -19.74
N SER A 147 18.00 -2.63 -20.33
CA SER A 147 17.71 -2.36 -21.75
C SER A 147 17.44 -0.88 -22.01
N VAL A 148 16.70 -0.21 -21.12
CA VAL A 148 16.42 1.23 -21.19
C VAL A 148 17.71 2.04 -20.97
N LEU A 149 18.52 1.67 -19.97
CA LEU A 149 19.82 2.29 -19.74
C LEU A 149 20.78 2.08 -20.92
N GLY A 150 20.78 0.89 -21.52
CA GLY A 150 21.56 0.60 -22.73
C GLY A 150 21.12 1.39 -23.96
N PHE A 151 19.88 1.85 -24.01
CA PHE A 151 19.38 2.74 -25.07
C PHE A 151 19.72 4.21 -24.83
N ILE A 152 19.64 4.67 -23.58
CA ILE A 152 19.87 6.08 -23.19
C ILE A 152 21.37 6.43 -23.12
N THR A 153 22.19 5.53 -22.59
CA THR A 153 23.64 5.76 -22.38
C THR A 153 24.43 6.10 -23.65
N PRO A 154 24.22 5.45 -24.82
CA PRO A 154 24.89 5.86 -26.05
C PRO A 154 24.39 7.21 -26.59
N GLN A 155 23.13 7.59 -26.34
CA GLN A 155 22.59 8.89 -26.75
C GLN A 155 23.22 10.06 -25.97
N LEU A 156 23.71 9.79 -24.75
CA LEU A 156 24.40 10.76 -23.90
C LEU A 156 25.93 10.72 -24.05
N GLY A 157 26.47 9.91 -24.98
CA GLY A 157 27.93 9.77 -25.17
C GLY A 157 28.64 8.94 -24.08
N LEU A 158 27.90 8.28 -23.20
CA LEU A 158 28.42 7.50 -22.06
C LEU A 158 28.48 5.97 -22.33
N GLY A 159 28.38 5.54 -23.59
CA GLY A 159 28.33 4.12 -23.96
C GLY A 159 29.54 3.31 -23.50
N ASN A 160 30.75 3.87 -23.56
CA ASN A 160 31.98 3.19 -23.11
C ASN A 160 32.03 3.00 -21.59
N TRP A 161 31.49 3.97 -20.84
CA TRP A 161 31.36 3.87 -19.38
C TRP A 161 30.33 2.79 -19.01
N TRP A 162 29.19 2.75 -19.72
CA TRP A 162 28.17 1.74 -19.51
C TRP A 162 28.67 0.32 -19.77
N HIS A 163 29.43 0.09 -20.85
CA HIS A 163 30.03 -1.22 -21.13
C HIS A 163 31.00 -1.69 -20.04
N SER A 164 31.70 -0.76 -19.39
CA SER A 164 32.64 -1.06 -18.30
C SER A 164 31.92 -1.38 -16.98
N VAL A 165 30.77 -0.74 -16.74
CA VAL A 165 29.96 -0.88 -15.51
C VAL A 165 28.95 -2.04 -15.61
N TYR A 166 28.53 -2.41 -16.81
CA TYR A 166 27.56 -3.47 -17.09
C TYR A 166 27.85 -4.82 -16.40
N PRO A 167 29.09 -5.39 -16.44
CA PRO A 167 29.36 -6.67 -15.77
C PRO A 167 29.26 -6.59 -14.24
N VAL A 168 29.66 -5.46 -13.64
CA VAL A 168 29.55 -5.23 -12.20
C VAL A 168 28.09 -5.03 -11.80
N ALA A 169 27.33 -4.26 -12.57
CA ALA A 169 25.91 -4.05 -12.35
C ALA A 169 25.11 -5.36 -12.46
N ARG A 170 25.50 -6.25 -13.39
CA ARG A 170 24.89 -7.57 -13.55
C ARG A 170 25.23 -8.52 -12.39
N HIS A 171 26.46 -8.49 -11.90
CA HIS A 171 26.84 -9.25 -10.70
C HIS A 171 26.09 -8.76 -9.44
N LEU A 172 25.87 -7.44 -9.30
CA LEU A 172 25.04 -6.89 -8.23
C LEU A 172 23.57 -7.29 -8.37
N ALA A 173 23.05 -7.37 -9.61
CA ALA A 173 21.70 -7.86 -9.88
C ALA A 173 21.54 -9.35 -9.54
N ASP A 174 22.54 -10.19 -9.81
CA ASP A 174 22.50 -11.61 -9.43
C ASP A 174 22.66 -11.79 -7.90
N LEU A 175 23.48 -10.96 -7.22
CA LEU A 175 23.51 -10.90 -5.75
C LEU A 175 22.18 -10.47 -5.15
N SER A 176 21.44 -9.62 -5.85
CA SER A 176 20.11 -9.16 -5.43
C SER A 176 19.08 -10.30 -5.40
N LEU A 177 19.26 -11.33 -6.23
CA LEU A 177 18.45 -12.55 -6.20
C LEU A 177 18.78 -13.45 -5.00
N ASN A 178 20.03 -13.44 -4.52
CA ASN A 178 20.40 -14.15 -3.28
C ASN A 178 19.79 -13.49 -2.03
N TYR A 179 19.67 -12.16 -2.01
CA TYR A 179 19.07 -11.39 -0.90
C TYR A 179 17.65 -10.90 -1.22
N TRP A 180 16.89 -11.68 -1.99
CA TRP A 180 15.56 -11.29 -2.50
C TRP A 180 14.58 -10.84 -1.40
N LEU A 181 14.64 -11.42 -0.20
CA LEU A 181 13.81 -11.02 0.95
C LEU A 181 14.10 -9.59 1.43
N VAL A 182 15.38 -9.25 1.54
CA VAL A 182 15.81 -7.91 1.97
C VAL A 182 15.40 -6.89 0.91
N LEU A 183 15.59 -7.26 -0.37
CA LEU A 183 15.22 -6.41 -1.48
C LEU A 183 13.70 -6.18 -1.57
N LEU A 184 12.89 -7.21 -1.33
CA LEU A 184 11.44 -7.08 -1.21
C LEU A 184 11.04 -6.09 -0.12
N TYR A 185 11.60 -6.25 1.09
CA TYR A 185 11.26 -5.38 2.21
C TYR A 185 11.69 -3.93 1.96
N VAL A 186 12.92 -3.70 1.49
CA VAL A 186 13.45 -2.37 1.19
C VAL A 186 12.70 -1.74 0.02
N GLY A 187 12.40 -2.50 -1.03
CA GLY A 187 11.62 -2.05 -2.18
C GLY A 187 10.21 -1.62 -1.77
N ASN A 188 9.52 -2.44 -0.96
CA ASN A 188 8.22 -2.09 -0.38
C ASN A 188 8.31 -0.83 0.48
N TRP A 189 9.38 -0.67 1.25
CA TRP A 189 9.58 0.51 2.09
C TRP A 189 9.77 1.80 1.27
N ILE A 190 10.58 1.75 0.21
CA ILE A 190 10.79 2.88 -0.71
C ILE A 190 9.49 3.25 -1.42
N PHE A 191 8.71 2.26 -1.86
CA PHE A 191 7.43 2.50 -2.54
C PHE A 191 6.35 3.02 -1.59
N ALA A 192 6.29 2.52 -0.36
CA ALA A 192 5.30 2.95 0.64
C ALA A 192 5.55 4.37 1.15
N CYS A 193 6.81 4.83 1.18
CA CYS A 193 7.17 6.16 1.68
C CYS A 193 6.40 7.33 1.03
N PRO A 194 6.42 7.51 -0.31
CA PRO A 194 5.66 8.58 -0.95
C PRO A 194 4.15 8.43 -0.77
N VAL A 195 3.63 7.19 -0.76
CA VAL A 195 2.19 6.92 -0.57
C VAL A 195 1.72 7.39 0.80
N VAL A 196 2.44 7.03 1.86
CA VAL A 196 2.12 7.45 3.24
C VAL A 196 2.15 8.97 3.38
N ILE A 197 3.13 9.63 2.74
CA ILE A 197 3.22 11.09 2.73
C ILE A 197 2.00 11.72 2.04
N ILE A 198 1.64 11.23 0.86
CA ILE A 198 0.47 11.72 0.10
C ILE A 198 -0.82 11.57 0.92
N VAL A 199 -1.04 10.38 1.48
CA VAL A 199 -2.22 10.09 2.31
C VAL A 199 -2.29 11.01 3.54
N TYR A 200 -1.14 11.28 4.19
CA TYR A 200 -1.06 12.22 5.31
C TYR A 200 -1.45 13.64 4.89
N TYR A 201 -0.95 14.13 3.76
CA TYR A 201 -1.29 15.45 3.23
C TYR A 201 -2.76 15.57 2.86
N ILE A 202 -3.32 14.58 2.15
CA ILE A 202 -4.76 14.56 1.78
C ILE A 202 -5.62 14.59 3.03
N THR A 203 -5.29 13.77 4.03
CA THR A 203 -6.06 13.70 5.27
C THR A 203 -5.99 15.00 6.07
N THR A 204 -4.81 15.61 6.16
CA THR A 204 -4.64 16.89 6.85
C THR A 204 -5.42 18.01 6.16
N PHE A 205 -5.46 18.00 4.82
CA PHE A 205 -6.26 18.94 4.03
C PHE A 205 -7.77 18.77 4.31
N LEU A 206 -8.26 17.52 4.26
CA LEU A 206 -9.67 17.20 4.53
C LEU A 206 -10.08 17.49 5.98
N SER A 207 -9.18 17.27 6.95
CA SER A 207 -9.45 17.55 8.35
C SER A 207 -9.50 19.06 8.63
N ASN A 208 -8.59 19.85 8.05
CA ASN A 208 -8.62 21.31 8.22
C ASN A 208 -9.88 21.94 7.61
N GLY A 209 -10.45 21.34 6.56
CA GLY A 209 -11.76 21.75 6.02
C GLY A 209 -12.96 21.37 6.90
N SER A 210 -12.81 20.49 7.89
CA SER A 210 -13.89 20.06 8.80
C SER A 210 -13.91 20.82 10.14
N TYR A 211 -13.00 21.77 10.36
CA TYR A 211 -12.92 22.63 11.54
C TYR A 211 -13.28 24.10 11.24
N VAL A 212 -14.07 24.35 10.21
CA VAL A 212 -14.76 25.63 9.95
C VAL A 212 -16.26 25.41 9.99
#